data_AF-A0A832RHE5-F1
#
_entry.id   AF-A0A832RHE5-F1
#
_cell.length_a   1.000
_cell.length_b   1.000
_cell.length_c   1.000
_cell.angle_alpha   90.00
_cell.angle_beta   90.00
_cell.angle_gamma   90.00
#
_symmetry.space_group_name_H-M   'P 1'
#
loop_
_entity.id
_entity.type
_entity.pdbx_description
1 polymer ?
#
loop_
_entity_poly.entity_id
_entity_poly.type
_entity_poly.pdbx_seq_one_letter_code
_entity_poly.pdbx_strand_id
1 'polypeptide(L)'
;MVISHSEKINCTQERLWKLLLDKAEHPEKTISEVQKVKILQKYDNGFLREMSVAGLEIIERIIIDQKAGQIKFILVDNEELDGYFLNKIENKRGQLTLTYLQDWIPKDQNAKQDFDQQFYPILKNAVLAIKKIAEMTSIPY
;
A
#
# COMPACT_ATOMS: atom_id res chain seq x y z
N MET A 1 -6.94 0.06 14.31
CA MET A 1 -5.73 -0.25 15.10
C MET A 1 -4.56 -0.07 14.16
N VAL A 2 -3.51 0.60 14.62
CA VAL A 2 -2.40 1.02 13.76
C VAL A 2 -1.24 0.04 13.88
N ILE A 3 -1.00 -0.77 12.85
CA ILE A 3 0.25 -1.52 12.69
C ILE A 3 1.12 -0.83 11.64
N SER A 4 2.43 -0.83 11.84
CA SER A 4 3.35 -0.27 10.86
C SER A 4 4.68 -1.01 10.81
N HIS A 5 5.32 -1.00 9.66
CA HIS A 5 6.66 -1.53 9.46
C HIS A 5 7.45 -0.58 8.58
N SER A 6 8.73 -0.39 8.91
CA SER A 6 9.61 0.54 8.19
C SER A 6 10.93 -0.12 7.84
N GLU A 7 11.41 0.15 6.64
CA GLU A 7 12.70 -0.33 6.15
C GLU A 7 13.48 0.81 5.51
N LYS A 8 14.81 0.77 5.69
CA LYS A 8 15.72 1.61 4.92
C LYS A 8 15.81 1.06 3.51
N ILE A 9 15.69 1.96 2.52
CA ILE A 9 15.73 1.59 1.10
C ILE A 9 16.95 2.25 0.46
N ASN A 10 17.75 1.45 -0.23
CA ASN A 10 18.93 1.92 -0.95
C ASN A 10 18.62 2.11 -2.45
N CYS A 11 17.88 3.18 -2.78
CA CYS A 11 17.63 3.58 -4.17
C CYS A 11 17.39 5.09 -4.27
N THR A 12 17.08 5.60 -5.47
CA THR A 12 16.66 7.00 -5.63
C THR A 12 15.20 7.20 -5.23
N GLN A 13 14.88 8.39 -4.71
CA GLN A 13 13.51 8.72 -4.29
C GLN A 13 12.53 8.63 -5.46
N GLU A 14 12.95 9.05 -6.65
CA GLU A 14 12.16 8.95 -7.88
C GLU A 14 11.83 7.50 -8.24
N ARG A 15 12.81 6.60 -8.17
CA ARG A 15 12.58 5.17 -8.43
C ARG A 15 11.61 4.57 -7.43
N LEU A 16 11.80 4.84 -6.14
CA LEU A 16 10.90 4.35 -5.10
C LEU A 16 9.48 4.88 -5.30
N TRP A 17 9.34 6.17 -5.60
CA TRP A 17 8.04 6.80 -5.85
C TRP A 17 7.33 6.18 -7.05
N LYS A 18 8.03 5.97 -8.17
CA LYS A 18 7.47 5.31 -9.36
C LYS A 18 6.99 3.90 -9.06
N LEU A 19 7.72 3.13 -8.25
CA LEU A 19 7.30 1.79 -7.82
C LEU A 19 6.03 1.82 -6.97
N LEU A 20 5.91 2.79 -6.06
CA LEU A 20 4.71 2.92 -5.23
C LEU A 20 3.48 3.36 -6.04
N LEU A 21 3.67 4.22 -7.04
CA LEU A 21 2.61 4.61 -7.97
C LEU A 21 2.17 3.43 -8.84
N ASP A 22 3.12 2.69 -9.43
CA ASP A 22 2.80 1.49 -10.22
C ASP A 22 2.07 0.45 -9.37
N LYS A 23 2.47 0.23 -8.12
CA LYS A 23 1.72 -0.61 -7.17
C LYS A 23 0.30 -0.10 -6.91
N ALA A 24 0.11 1.22 -6.85
CA ALA A 24 -1.20 1.81 -6.58
C ALA A 24 -2.15 1.69 -7.78
N GLU A 25 -1.64 1.82 -9.00
CA GLU A 25 -2.43 1.69 -10.22
C GLU A 25 -2.62 0.22 -10.64
N HIS A 26 -1.58 -0.59 -10.41
CA HIS A 26 -1.47 -2.00 -10.83
C HIS A 26 -1.17 -2.94 -9.65
N PRO A 27 -2.07 -3.05 -8.66
CA PRO A 27 -1.84 -3.91 -7.50
C PRO A 27 -1.65 -5.38 -7.90
N GLU A 28 -2.20 -5.84 -9.03
CA GLU A 28 -2.06 -7.19 -9.59
C GLU A 28 -0.60 -7.59 -9.88
N LYS A 29 0.29 -6.61 -10.11
CA LYS A 29 1.72 -6.87 -10.30
C LYS A 29 2.45 -7.22 -9.00
N THR A 30 1.83 -6.91 -7.86
CA THR A 30 2.44 -7.03 -6.53
C THR A 30 1.68 -7.95 -5.59
N ILE A 31 0.39 -8.17 -5.84
CA ILE A 31 -0.51 -9.00 -5.02
C ILE A 31 -1.10 -10.06 -5.94
N SER A 32 -0.62 -11.30 -5.81
CA SER A 32 -1.01 -12.45 -6.63
C SER A 32 -2.49 -12.81 -6.54
N GLU A 33 -3.13 -12.45 -5.43
CA GLU A 33 -4.51 -12.75 -5.09
C GLU A 33 -5.50 -11.76 -5.73
N VAL A 34 -5.01 -10.70 -6.37
CA VAL A 34 -5.82 -9.73 -7.09
C VAL A 34 -6.22 -10.32 -8.44
N GLN A 35 -7.53 -10.47 -8.65
CA GLN A 35 -8.08 -11.06 -9.88
C GLN A 35 -8.54 -9.99 -10.86
N LYS A 36 -9.04 -8.85 -10.35
CA LYS A 36 -9.58 -7.75 -11.14
C LYS A 36 -9.24 -6.43 -10.49
N VAL A 37 -8.96 -5.43 -11.33
CA VAL A 37 -8.74 -4.05 -10.93
C VAL A 37 -9.44 -3.15 -11.93
N LYS A 38 -10.16 -2.16 -11.43
CA LYS A 38 -10.84 -1.16 -12.25
C LYS A 38 -10.75 0.20 -11.59
N ILE A 39 -10.23 1.19 -12.30
CA ILE A 39 -10.30 2.58 -11.86
C ILE A 39 -11.72 3.09 -12.16
N LEU A 40 -12.48 3.42 -11.12
CA LEU A 40 -13.85 3.92 -11.24
C LEU A 40 -13.86 5.42 -11.56
N GLN A 41 -12.98 6.19 -10.93
CA GLN A 41 -12.93 7.64 -11.06
C GLN A 41 -11.53 8.18 -10.81
N LYS A 42 -11.13 9.22 -11.54
CA LYS A 42 -9.87 9.94 -11.35
C LYS A 42 -10.14 11.31 -10.73
N TYR A 43 -9.17 11.77 -9.93
CA TYR A 43 -9.15 13.06 -9.25
C TYR A 43 -7.73 13.65 -9.34
N ASP A 44 -7.60 14.95 -9.11
CA ASP A 44 -6.29 15.62 -9.16
C ASP A 44 -5.30 15.06 -8.13
N ASN A 45 -5.80 14.56 -7.00
CA ASN A 45 -4.99 13.99 -5.92
C ASN A 45 -5.09 12.46 -5.84
N GLY A 46 -5.46 11.76 -6.93
CA GLY A 46 -5.44 10.30 -7.01
C GLY A 46 -6.67 9.72 -7.69
N PHE A 47 -7.16 8.56 -7.25
CA PHE A 47 -8.27 7.88 -7.93
C PHE A 47 -9.11 7.04 -6.95
N LEU A 48 -10.29 6.64 -7.40
CA LEU A 48 -11.12 5.61 -6.79
C LEU A 48 -10.97 4.34 -7.62
N ARG A 49 -10.67 3.21 -6.99
CA ARG A 49 -10.59 1.92 -7.66
C ARG A 49 -11.47 0.89 -6.97
N GLU A 50 -11.91 -0.07 -7.76
CA GLU A 50 -12.52 -1.32 -7.34
C GLU A 50 -11.53 -2.45 -7.65
N MET A 51 -11.37 -3.39 -6.72
CA MET A 51 -10.56 -4.58 -6.94
C MET A 51 -11.18 -5.81 -6.28
N SER A 52 -10.96 -6.96 -6.91
CA SER A 52 -11.34 -8.27 -6.38
C SER A 52 -10.09 -8.96 -5.86
N VAL A 53 -10.02 -9.23 -4.55
CA VAL A 53 -8.87 -9.85 -3.88
C VAL A 53 -9.33 -10.97 -2.96
N ALA A 54 -8.79 -12.19 -3.16
CA ALA A 54 -9.14 -13.36 -2.36
C ALA A 54 -10.67 -13.63 -2.26
N GLY A 55 -11.45 -13.27 -3.28
CA GLY A 55 -12.91 -13.42 -3.32
C GLY A 55 -13.70 -12.28 -2.66
N LEU A 56 -13.02 -11.24 -2.16
CA LEU A 56 -13.63 -10.03 -1.63
C LEU A 56 -13.57 -8.90 -2.66
N GLU A 57 -14.69 -8.21 -2.87
CA GLU A 57 -14.73 -6.97 -3.64
C GLU A 57 -14.46 -5.79 -2.72
N ILE A 58 -13.46 -4.98 -3.07
CA ILE A 58 -13.00 -3.85 -2.27
C ILE A 58 -12.99 -2.59 -3.13
N ILE A 59 -13.60 -1.53 -2.62
CA ILE A 59 -13.48 -0.19 -3.19
C ILE A 59 -12.53 0.64 -2.32
N GLU A 60 -11.57 1.30 -2.95
CA GLU A 60 -10.59 2.14 -2.27
C GLU A 60 -10.46 3.51 -2.91
N ARG A 61 -10.40 4.54 -2.08
CA ARG A 61 -9.98 5.88 -2.46
C ARG A 61 -8.48 6.03 -2.23
N ILE A 62 -7.73 6.18 -3.31
CA ILE A 62 -6.29 6.40 -3.32
C ILE A 62 -6.01 7.89 -3.37
N ILE A 63 -5.33 8.41 -2.35
CA ILE A 63 -4.87 9.79 -2.26
C ILE A 63 -3.35 9.81 -2.40
N ILE A 64 -2.85 10.56 -3.37
CA ILE A 64 -1.43 10.69 -3.70
C ILE A 64 -0.99 12.10 -3.30
N ASP A 65 -0.10 12.18 -2.32
CA ASP A 65 0.57 13.41 -1.91
C ASP A 65 2.07 13.27 -2.13
N GLN A 66 2.53 13.67 -3.31
CA GLN A 66 3.94 13.63 -3.67
C GLN A 66 4.81 14.57 -2.83
N LYS A 67 4.24 15.69 -2.35
CA LYS A 67 5.00 16.65 -1.51
C LYS A 67 5.25 16.06 -0.12
N ALA A 68 4.27 15.36 0.44
CA ALA A 68 4.41 14.65 1.71
C ALA A 68 5.08 13.27 1.58
N GLY A 69 5.30 12.78 0.36
CA GLY A 69 5.85 11.45 0.08
C GLY A 69 4.89 10.33 0.49
N GLN A 70 3.59 10.53 0.32
CA GLN A 70 2.55 9.65 0.85
C GLN A 70 1.57 9.17 -0.22
N ILE A 71 1.20 7.89 -0.14
CA ILE A 71 0.06 7.33 -0.87
C ILE A 71 -0.83 6.63 0.14
N LYS A 72 -2.06 7.12 0.29
CA LYS A 72 -3.06 6.62 1.24
C LYS A 72 -4.17 5.88 0.48
N PHE A 73 -4.48 4.67 0.89
CA PHE A 73 -5.53 3.80 0.34
C PHE A 73 -6.62 3.69 1.39
N ILE A 74 -7.74 4.38 1.20
CA ILE A 74 -8.84 4.42 2.16
C ILE A 74 -9.91 3.45 1.69
N LEU A 75 -10.32 2.51 2.55
CA LEU A 75 -11.46 1.63 2.26
C LEU A 75 -12.73 2.47 2.16
N VAL A 76 -13.54 2.21 1.12
CA VAL A 76 -14.82 2.87 0.88
C VAL A 76 -15.90 1.80 0.89
N ASP A 77 -16.96 2.03 1.67
CA ASP A 77 -18.17 1.20 1.72
C ASP A 77 -17.93 -0.31 1.93
N ASN A 78 -16.86 -0.68 2.63
CA ASN A 78 -16.61 -2.08 2.96
C ASN A 78 -17.49 -2.53 4.14
N GLU A 79 -18.12 -3.69 4.03
CA GLU A 79 -19.09 -4.18 5.01
C GLU A 79 -18.45 -4.62 6.33
N GLU A 80 -17.18 -5.02 6.31
CA GLU A 80 -16.49 -5.65 7.44
C GLU A 80 -15.48 -4.71 8.11
N LEU A 81 -14.86 -3.80 7.36
CA LEU A 81 -13.70 -3.02 7.76
C LEU A 81 -13.84 -1.55 7.37
N ASP A 82 -13.50 -0.65 8.29
CA ASP A 82 -13.18 0.74 7.97
C ASP A 82 -11.68 0.98 8.10
N GLY A 83 -11.17 2.05 7.47
CA GLY A 83 -9.83 2.56 7.71
C GLY A 83 -8.99 2.71 6.45
N TYR A 84 -7.67 2.66 6.61
CA TYR A 84 -6.76 2.94 5.52
C TYR A 84 -5.40 2.22 5.62
N PHE A 85 -4.77 2.10 4.46
CA PHE A 85 -3.36 1.76 4.31
C PHE A 85 -2.58 3.00 3.87
N LEU A 86 -1.34 3.16 4.31
CA LEU A 86 -0.50 4.30 4.01
C LEU A 86 0.91 3.84 3.65
N ASN A 87 1.37 4.24 2.48
CA ASN A 87 2.77 4.17 2.08
C ASN A 87 3.39 5.54 2.31
N LYS A 88 4.46 5.62 3.08
CA LYS A 88 5.18 6.87 3.36
C LYS A 88 6.66 6.71 3.05
N ILE A 89 7.23 7.66 2.31
CA ILE A 89 8.67 7.79 2.10
C ILE A 89 9.18 8.96 2.94
N GLU A 90 10.21 8.72 3.74
CA GLU A 90 10.97 9.77 4.40
C GLU A 90 12.41 9.78 3.88
N ASN A 91 12.92 10.97 3.55
CA ASN A 91 14.32 11.17 3.19
C ASN A 91 15.01 11.98 4.29
N LYS A 92 15.85 11.34 5.08
CA LYS A 92 16.64 12.01 6.13
C LYS A 92 18.10 11.95 5.75
N ARG A 93 18.66 13.10 5.36
CA ARG A 93 20.09 13.26 4.99
C ARG A 93 20.54 12.26 3.91
N GLY A 94 19.69 12.00 2.91
CA GLY A 94 19.99 11.07 1.82
C GLY A 94 19.62 9.60 2.10
N GLN A 95 19.25 9.25 3.33
CA GLN A 95 18.74 7.93 3.65
C GLN A 95 17.22 7.89 3.45
N LEU A 96 16.76 7.09 2.49
CA LEU A 96 15.35 6.80 2.31
C LEU A 96 14.87 5.74 3.31
N THR A 97 13.71 5.98 3.89
CA THR A 97 12.95 5.04 4.71
C THR A 97 11.56 4.90 4.12
N LEU A 98 11.14 3.68 3.82
CA LEU A 98 9.78 3.35 3.43
C LEU A 98 9.04 2.83 4.66
N THR A 99 7.89 3.42 4.97
CA THR A 99 6.98 2.96 6.02
C THR A 99 5.66 2.55 5.39
N TYR A 100 5.22 1.33 5.67
CA TYR A 100 3.84 0.92 5.46
C TYR A 100 3.12 0.97 6.80
N LEU A 101 1.95 1.59 6.80
CA LEU A 101 1.09 1.70 7.96
C LEU A 101 -0.31 1.25 7.57
N GLN A 102 -0.91 0.40 8.39
CA GLN A 102 -2.29 -0.04 8.25
C GLN A 102 -3.03 0.38 9.50
N ASP A 103 -4.12 1.12 9.30
CA ASP A 103 -5.08 1.42 10.34
C ASP A 103 -6.45 0.92 9.89
N TRP A 104 -6.73 -0.35 10.18
CA TRP A 104 -8.02 -0.97 9.92
C TRP A 104 -8.79 -1.14 11.22
N ILE A 105 -10.09 -0.98 11.11
CA ILE A 105 -11.03 -1.03 12.22
C ILE A 105 -12.16 -1.96 11.76
N PRO A 106 -12.20 -3.21 12.27
CA PRO A 106 -13.34 -4.07 11.98
C PRO A 106 -14.59 -3.47 12.60
N LYS A 107 -15.69 -3.57 11.87
CA LYS A 107 -17.01 -3.12 12.33
C LYS A 107 -17.56 -4.05 13.42
N ASP A 108 -17.20 -5.33 13.37
CA ASP A 108 -17.40 -6.27 14.49
C ASP A 108 -16.18 -6.25 15.44
N GLN A 109 -16.43 -5.91 16.71
CA GLN A 109 -15.40 -5.80 17.73
C GLN A 109 -14.80 -7.16 18.13
N ASN A 110 -15.51 -8.27 17.92
CA ASN A 110 -15.03 -9.62 18.26
C ASN A 110 -14.02 -10.17 17.26
N ALA A 111 -14.01 -9.66 16.03
CA ALA A 111 -13.08 -10.08 14.99
C ALA A 111 -11.67 -9.48 15.15
N LYS A 112 -11.50 -8.46 15.98
CA LYS A 112 -10.31 -7.59 15.99
C LYS A 112 -8.98 -8.30 16.28
N GLN A 113 -8.97 -9.32 17.15
CA GLN A 113 -7.74 -9.94 17.63
C GLN A 113 -7.13 -10.94 16.62
N ASP A 114 -7.97 -11.57 15.78
CA ASP A 114 -7.54 -12.54 14.77
C ASP A 114 -6.87 -11.87 13.57
N PHE A 115 -7.25 -10.63 13.25
CA PHE A 115 -6.67 -9.87 12.15
C PHE A 115 -5.22 -9.47 12.46
N ASP A 116 -4.90 -9.04 13.68
CA ASP A 116 -3.58 -8.50 14.01
C ASP A 116 -2.42 -9.50 13.77
N GLN A 117 -2.62 -10.78 14.13
CA GLN A 117 -1.59 -11.82 13.92
C GLN A 117 -1.42 -12.21 12.45
N GLN A 118 -2.49 -12.12 11.66
CA GLN A 118 -2.47 -12.50 10.25
C GLN A 118 -1.86 -11.40 9.36
N PHE A 119 -2.16 -10.13 9.64
CA PHE A 119 -1.81 -9.02 8.73
C PHE A 119 -0.41 -8.43 8.95
N TYR A 120 0.15 -8.48 10.17
CA TYR A 120 1.50 -7.94 10.40
C TYR A 120 2.60 -8.63 9.57
N PRO A 121 2.64 -9.98 9.45
CA PRO A 121 3.58 -10.66 8.56
C PRO A 121 3.41 -10.24 7.08
N ILE A 122 2.17 -10.05 6.62
CA ILE A 122 1.87 -9.62 5.24
C ILE A 122 2.42 -8.22 4.99
N LEU A 123 2.16 -7.28 5.91
CA LEU A 123 2.64 -5.90 5.80
C LEU A 123 4.18 -5.84 5.77
N LYS A 124 4.83 -6.58 6.67
CA LYS A 124 6.30 -6.70 6.69
C LYS A 124 6.84 -7.26 5.38
N ASN A 125 6.25 -8.35 4.88
CA ASN A 125 6.67 -8.98 3.62
C ASN A 125 6.48 -8.05 2.42
N ALA A 126 5.42 -7.24 2.39
CA ALA A 126 5.16 -6.27 1.33
C ALA A 126 6.23 -5.16 1.28
N VAL A 127 6.64 -4.62 2.45
CA VAL A 127 7.74 -3.64 2.53
C VAL A 127 9.05 -4.26 2.04
N LEU A 128 9.37 -5.50 2.46
CA LEU A 128 10.58 -6.20 2.05
C LEU A 128 10.58 -6.53 0.54
N ALA A 129 9.43 -6.86 -0.04
CA ALA A 129 9.29 -7.08 -1.47
C ALA A 129 9.59 -5.80 -2.28
N ILE A 130 9.01 -4.67 -1.88
CA ILE A 130 9.30 -3.38 -2.51
C ILE A 130 10.75 -2.98 -2.32
N LYS A 131 11.33 -3.19 -1.14
CA LYS A 131 12.76 -2.98 -0.90
C LYS A 131 13.60 -3.76 -1.90
N LYS A 132 13.35 -5.06 -2.04
CA LYS A 132 14.08 -5.92 -2.98
C LYS A 132 13.98 -5.39 -4.43
N ILE A 133 12.78 -5.03 -4.90
CA ILE A 133 12.58 -4.51 -6.27
C ILE A 133 13.24 -3.13 -6.45
N ALA A 134 13.17 -2.28 -5.42
CA ALA A 134 13.74 -0.95 -5.42
C ALA A 134 15.27 -0.97 -5.46
N GLU A 135 15.88 -1.91 -4.72
CA GLU A 135 17.33 -2.07 -4.57
C GLU A 135 17.95 -2.96 -5.65
N MET A 136 17.16 -3.72 -6.41
CA MET A 136 17.66 -4.48 -7.57
C MET A 136 18.21 -3.50 -8.62
N THR A 137 19.54 -3.47 -8.76
CA THR A 137 20.22 -2.76 -9.84
C THR A 137 19.63 -3.18 -11.18
N SER A 138 19.35 -2.19 -12.02
CA SER A 138 18.70 -2.27 -13.34
C SER A 138 18.75 -3.65 -14.03
N ILE A 139 17.59 -4.12 -14.50
CA ILE A 139 17.53 -5.09 -15.60
C ILE A 139 18.42 -4.52 -16.71
N PRO A 140 19.42 -5.24 -17.23
CA PRO A 140 20.22 -4.75 -18.33
C PRO A 140 19.29 -4.50 -19.53
N TYR A 141 19.42 -3.31 -20.11
CA TYR A 141 18.76 -2.89 -21.34
C TYR A 141 19.03 -3.86 -22.49
#